data_AF-A0AAV2JLS4-F1
#
_entry.id   AF-A0AAV2JLS4-F1
#
_cell.length_a   1.000
_cell.length_b   1.000
_cell.length_c   1.000
_cell.angle_alpha   90.00
_cell.angle_beta   90.00
_cell.angle_gamma   90.00
#
_symmetry.space_group_name_H-M   'P 1'
#
loop_
_entity.id
_entity.type
_entity.pdbx_description
1 polymer ?
#
loop_
_entity_poly.entity_id
_entity_poly.type
_entity_poly.pdbx_seq_one_letter_code
_entity_poly.pdbx_strand_id
1 'polypeptide(L)'
;METNQKADGLTGTQQEAGLKALTQRTGYSLRQENGQRRYGGPPPNWDGPPPERGSEIFVGKLPRDLFEDELVPLCEEFGQIYEVRMMMDFNGNNRGYAFVTFSNRQEARTAMRHLNNHEIRSDPQHEAFYNHEVRPST
;
A
#
# COMPACT_ATOMS: atom_id res chain seq x y z
N MET A 1 -32.65 -26.65 9.00
CA MET A 1 -33.19 -25.34 9.43
C MET A 1 -32.05 -24.36 9.31
N GLU A 2 -31.83 -23.84 8.11
CA GLU A 2 -30.93 -22.73 7.84
C GLU A 2 -31.29 -21.51 8.70
N THR A 3 -30.27 -20.83 9.22
CA THR A 3 -30.43 -19.49 9.78
C THR A 3 -29.56 -18.49 9.00
N ASN A 4 -30.26 -17.49 8.48
CA ASN A 4 -29.87 -16.47 7.53
C ASN A 4 -28.59 -15.68 7.83
N GLN A 5 -27.75 -15.66 6.79
CA GLN A 5 -27.03 -14.55 6.18
C GLN A 5 -27.64 -13.13 6.40
N LYS A 6 -26.79 -12.14 6.69
CA LYS A 6 -26.47 -10.93 5.87
C LYS A 6 -25.75 -9.85 6.69
N ALA A 7 -24.45 -9.69 6.47
CA ALA A 7 -23.76 -8.41 6.41
C ALA A 7 -22.57 -8.61 5.45
N ASP A 8 -22.73 -8.06 4.24
CA ASP A 8 -21.80 -7.96 3.10
C ASP A 8 -20.41 -8.62 3.19
N GLY A 9 -20.34 -9.87 2.72
CA GLY A 9 -19.09 -10.59 2.48
C GLY A 9 -18.60 -10.53 1.03
N LEU A 10 -19.03 -9.54 0.23
CA LEU A 10 -18.66 -9.45 -1.19
C LEU A 10 -17.27 -8.82 -1.41
N THR A 11 -16.69 -8.14 -0.42
CA THR A 11 -15.39 -7.47 -0.52
C THR A 11 -14.22 -8.42 -0.23
N GLY A 12 -14.37 -9.35 0.72
CA GLY A 12 -13.28 -10.23 1.16
C GLY A 12 -12.69 -11.14 0.08
N THR A 13 -13.51 -11.73 -0.80
CA THR A 13 -13.05 -12.74 -1.77
C THR A 13 -12.29 -12.17 -2.96
N GLN A 14 -12.72 -11.02 -3.48
CA GLN A 14 -12.11 -10.44 -4.68
C GLN A 14 -10.84 -9.66 -4.34
N GLN A 15 -10.84 -9.03 -3.17
CA GLN A 15 -9.68 -8.31 -2.63
C GLN A 15 -8.60 -9.30 -2.14
N GLU A 16 -8.99 -10.43 -1.52
CA GLU A 16 -8.03 -11.53 -1.26
C GLU A 16 -7.41 -12.05 -2.55
N ALA A 17 -8.19 -12.17 -3.63
CA ALA A 17 -7.68 -12.68 -4.90
C ALA A 17 -6.64 -11.74 -5.51
N GLY A 18 -6.89 -10.42 -5.52
CA GLY A 18 -5.93 -9.42 -6.00
C GLY A 18 -4.63 -9.44 -5.19
N LEU A 19 -4.73 -9.48 -3.86
CA LEU A 19 -3.57 -9.53 -2.96
C LEU A 19 -2.81 -10.86 -3.05
N LYS A 20 -3.52 -11.99 -3.22
CA LYS A 20 -2.88 -13.29 -3.47
C LYS A 20 -2.17 -13.30 -4.81
N ALA A 21 -2.80 -12.79 -5.87
CA ALA A 21 -2.17 -12.68 -7.17
C ALA A 21 -0.92 -11.80 -7.12
N LEU A 22 -0.97 -10.68 -6.40
CA LEU A 22 0.18 -9.82 -6.19
C LEU A 22 1.33 -10.55 -5.49
N THR A 23 1.07 -11.16 -4.34
CA THR A 23 2.09 -11.89 -3.56
C THR A 23 2.67 -13.09 -4.31
N GLN A 24 1.85 -13.79 -5.10
CA GLN A 24 2.32 -14.86 -5.98
C GLN A 24 3.16 -14.35 -7.16
N ARG A 25 2.80 -13.20 -7.74
CA ARG A 25 3.53 -12.57 -8.84
C ARG A 25 4.89 -12.06 -8.40
N THR A 26 4.95 -11.36 -7.29
CA THR A 26 6.15 -10.65 -6.84
C THR A 26 7.00 -11.49 -5.89
N GLY A 27 6.40 -12.50 -5.24
CA GLY A 27 7.05 -13.30 -4.19
C GLY A 27 7.16 -12.58 -2.85
N TYR A 28 6.51 -11.43 -2.69
CA TYR A 28 6.53 -10.65 -1.45
C TYR A 28 5.61 -11.26 -0.40
N SER A 29 6.00 -11.18 0.87
CA SER A 29 5.16 -11.59 1.99
C SER A 29 4.14 -10.50 2.33
N LEU A 30 2.88 -10.86 2.54
CA LEU A 30 1.85 -9.97 3.08
C LEU A 30 1.50 -10.43 4.51
N ARG A 31 1.73 -9.58 5.51
CA ARG A 31 1.41 -9.86 6.92
C ARG A 31 0.59 -8.73 7.51
N GLN A 32 -0.49 -9.06 8.21
CA GLN A 32 -1.27 -8.08 8.97
C GLN A 32 -0.94 -8.22 10.46
N GLU A 33 -0.48 -7.14 11.09
CA GLU A 33 -0.08 -7.10 12.50
C GLU A 33 -0.41 -5.73 13.13
N ASN A 34 -0.98 -5.73 14.34
CA ASN A 34 -1.24 -4.51 15.13
C ASN A 34 -1.99 -3.39 14.38
N GLY A 35 -2.96 -3.73 13.53
CA GLY A 35 -3.70 -2.76 12.71
C GLY A 35 -2.90 -2.16 11.56
N GLN A 36 -1.82 -2.83 11.13
CA GLN A 36 -1.04 -2.48 9.95
C GLN A 36 -0.94 -3.71 9.04
N ARG A 37 -1.10 -3.53 7.74
CA ARG A 37 -0.81 -4.56 6.75
C ARG A 37 0.51 -4.22 6.06
N ARG A 38 1.46 -5.13 6.17
CA ARG A 38 2.81 -5.00 5.64
C ARG A 38 2.95 -5.92 4.44
N TYR A 39 3.18 -5.34 3.28
CA TYR A 39 3.57 -6.03 2.07
C TYR A 39 5.07 -5.84 1.88
N GLY A 40 5.83 -6.94 1.83
CA GLY A 40 7.29 -6.91 1.69
C GLY A 40 8.06 -6.93 3.01
N GLY A 41 9.14 -6.16 3.03
CA GLY A 41 10.28 -6.31 3.93
C GLY A 41 11.55 -6.26 3.08
N PRO A 42 12.42 -7.26 3.09
CA PRO A 42 13.36 -7.46 1.98
C PRO A 42 12.63 -8.13 0.79
N PRO A 43 12.78 -7.62 -0.46
CA PRO A 43 12.38 -8.35 -1.66
C PRO A 43 12.93 -9.79 -1.67
N PRO A 44 12.22 -10.77 -2.27
CA PRO A 44 12.82 -12.06 -2.56
C PRO A 44 14.05 -11.81 -3.46
N ASN A 45 15.25 -12.15 -2.97
CA ASN A 45 16.57 -11.85 -3.54
C ASN A 45 17.23 -10.50 -3.16
N TRP A 46 16.75 -9.80 -2.14
CA TRP A 46 17.46 -8.63 -1.61
C TRP A 46 18.58 -9.02 -0.65
N ASP A 47 19.83 -8.87 -1.10
CA ASP A 47 21.05 -9.05 -0.28
C ASP A 47 21.63 -7.70 0.21
N GLY A 48 21.02 -6.59 -0.20
CA GLY A 48 21.47 -5.24 0.13
C GLY A 48 21.17 -4.82 1.57
N PRO A 49 21.81 -3.73 2.06
CA PRO A 49 21.40 -3.12 3.31
C PRO A 49 19.93 -2.64 3.23
N PRO A 50 19.24 -2.47 4.36
CA PRO A 50 17.93 -1.83 4.37
C PRO A 50 18.03 -0.43 3.75
N PRO A 51 16.97 0.04 3.07
CA PRO A 51 16.99 1.32 2.37
C PRO A 51 17.28 2.47 3.32
N GLU A 52 18.01 3.46 2.82
CA GLU A 52 18.43 4.62 3.61
C GLU A 52 17.22 5.44 4.09
N ARG A 53 17.39 6.15 5.21
CA ARG A 53 16.38 7.08 5.71
C ARG A 53 15.98 8.08 4.62
N GLY A 54 14.69 8.36 4.49
CA GLY A 54 14.14 9.20 3.42
C GLY A 54 13.81 8.44 2.12
N SER A 55 13.95 7.12 2.09
CA SER A 55 13.41 6.27 1.02
C SER A 55 11.94 5.85 1.26
N GLU A 56 11.31 6.36 2.32
CA GLU A 56 9.90 6.14 2.65
C GLU A 56 9.07 7.37 2.27
N ILE A 57 7.94 7.14 1.60
CA ILE A 57 6.93 8.15 1.30
C ILE A 57 5.65 7.87 2.07
N PHE A 58 4.96 8.94 2.47
CA PHE A 58 3.59 8.85 2.97
C PHE A 58 2.62 9.04 1.82
N VAL A 59 1.70 8.09 1.65
CA VAL A 59 0.61 8.13 0.68
C VAL A 59 -0.69 8.29 1.45
N GLY A 60 -1.30 9.48 1.41
CA GLY A 60 -2.55 9.80 2.12
C GLY A 60 -3.72 10.07 1.18
N LYS A 61 -4.92 10.19 1.76
CA LYS A 61 -6.20 10.27 1.05
C LYS A 61 -6.50 9.02 0.22
N LEU A 62 -6.11 7.85 0.74
CA LEU A 62 -6.46 6.57 0.13
C LEU A 62 -7.98 6.33 0.25
N PRO A 63 -8.65 5.88 -0.83
CA PRO A 63 -9.99 5.32 -0.72
C PRO A 63 -9.99 4.20 0.31
N ARG A 64 -11.03 4.10 1.15
CA ARG A 64 -11.09 3.06 2.19
C ARG A 64 -11.17 1.62 1.65
N ASP A 65 -11.48 1.49 0.37
CA ASP A 65 -11.53 0.25 -0.40
C ASP A 65 -10.29 0.04 -1.30
N LEU A 66 -9.30 0.93 -1.25
CA LEU A 66 -8.04 0.76 -1.96
C LEU A 66 -7.12 -0.20 -1.20
N PHE A 67 -6.44 -1.06 -1.93
CA PHE A 67 -5.52 -2.05 -1.35
C PHE A 67 -4.17 -2.04 -2.07
N GLU A 68 -3.22 -2.77 -1.49
CA GLU A 68 -1.85 -2.90 -2.00
C GLU A 68 -1.81 -3.44 -3.42
N ASP A 69 -2.79 -4.22 -3.89
CA ASP A 69 -2.81 -4.71 -5.28
C ASP A 69 -2.97 -3.59 -6.31
N GLU A 70 -3.59 -2.46 -5.93
CA GLU A 70 -3.63 -1.26 -6.77
C GLU A 70 -2.45 -0.32 -6.48
N LEU A 71 -2.08 -0.14 -5.20
CA LEU A 71 -1.01 0.79 -4.82
C LEU A 71 0.37 0.31 -5.28
N VAL A 72 0.67 -0.98 -5.15
CA VAL A 72 1.96 -1.58 -5.49
C VAL A 72 2.30 -1.39 -6.97
N PRO A 73 1.48 -1.78 -7.96
CA PRO A 73 1.84 -1.59 -9.36
C PRO A 73 2.06 -0.13 -9.75
N LEU A 74 1.34 0.81 -9.13
CA LEU A 74 1.57 2.25 -9.34
C LEU A 74 2.91 2.71 -8.78
N CYS A 75 3.26 2.28 -7.56
CA CYS A 75 4.54 2.60 -6.97
C CYS A 75 5.70 1.89 -7.70
N GLU A 76 5.49 0.67 -8.20
CA GLU A 76 6.48 -0.10 -8.98
C GLU A 76 6.88 0.61 -10.29
N GLU A 77 6.03 1.48 -10.85
CA GLU A 77 6.38 2.29 -12.04
C GLU A 77 7.51 3.29 -11.77
N PHE A 78 7.63 3.76 -10.52
CA PHE A 78 8.63 4.75 -10.13
C PHE A 78 9.91 4.16 -9.56
N GLY A 79 9.88 2.89 -9.15
CA GLY A 79 11.04 2.21 -8.60
C GLY A 79 10.72 0.93 -7.86
N GLN A 80 11.77 0.23 -7.42
CA GLN A 80 11.62 -1.02 -6.69
C GLN A 80 11.08 -0.75 -5.28
N ILE A 81 9.97 -1.39 -4.95
CA ILE A 81 9.37 -1.31 -3.62
C ILE A 81 10.11 -2.27 -2.69
N TYR A 82 10.59 -1.73 -1.58
CA TYR A 82 11.14 -2.51 -0.49
C TYR A 82 10.00 -3.00 0.43
N GLU A 83 9.17 -2.08 0.90
CA GLU A 83 8.09 -2.39 1.83
C GLU A 83 6.91 -1.43 1.67
N VAL A 84 5.68 -1.93 1.75
CA VAL A 84 4.47 -1.12 1.89
C VAL A 84 3.82 -1.42 3.22
N ARG A 85 3.45 -0.39 3.97
CA ARG A 85 2.74 -0.45 5.23
C ARG A 85 1.43 0.29 5.12
N MET A 86 0.34 -0.44 4.88
CA MET A 86 -1.00 0.13 4.88
C MET A 86 -1.58 0.10 6.28
N MET A 87 -2.10 1.24 6.75
CA MET A 87 -2.73 1.29 8.07
C MET A 87 -4.17 0.81 7.95
N MET A 88 -4.52 -0.21 8.73
CA MET A 88 -5.82 -0.84 8.71
C MET A 88 -6.64 -0.44 9.93
N ASP A 89 -7.94 -0.30 9.73
CA ASP A 89 -8.90 -0.04 10.78
C ASP A 89 -9.51 -1.34 11.31
N PHE A 90 -10.10 -1.29 12.50
CA PHE A 90 -10.75 -2.44 13.13
C PHE A 90 -11.95 -2.95 12.32
N ASN A 91 -12.54 -2.08 11.50
CA ASN A 91 -13.61 -2.42 10.57
C ASN A 91 -13.13 -3.20 9.32
N GLY A 92 -11.83 -3.48 9.19
CA GLY A 92 -11.26 -4.23 8.06
C GLY A 92 -10.90 -3.40 6.82
N ASN A 93 -11.26 -2.11 6.82
CA ASN A 93 -10.89 -1.14 5.79
C ASN A 93 -9.54 -0.49 6.08
N ASN A 94 -8.91 0.14 5.09
CA ASN A 94 -7.74 0.98 5.37
C ASN A 94 -8.13 2.31 6.05
N ARG A 95 -7.19 2.91 6.76
CA ARG A 95 -7.35 4.20 7.47
C ARG A 95 -7.20 5.42 6.55
N GLY A 96 -7.15 5.22 5.24
CA GLY A 96 -6.97 6.29 4.25
C GLY A 96 -5.51 6.72 4.05
N TYR A 97 -4.54 5.94 4.53
CA TYR A 97 -3.12 6.20 4.29
C TYR A 97 -2.24 4.95 4.38
N ALA A 98 -1.11 4.99 3.69
CA ALA A 98 -0.06 3.97 3.68
C ALA A 98 1.33 4.62 3.65
N PHE A 99 2.34 3.86 4.05
CA PHE A 99 3.75 4.22 3.90
C PHE A 99 4.37 3.29 2.87
N VAL A 100 5.09 3.84 1.90
CA VAL A 100 5.76 3.05 0.86
C VAL A 100 7.26 3.35 0.95
N THR A 101 8.03 2.31 1.27
CA THR A 101 9.49 2.33 1.29
C THR A 101 10.01 1.79 -0.02
N PHE A 102 10.82 2.60 -0.71
CA PHE A 102 11.53 2.22 -1.92
C PHE A 102 12.94 1.72 -1.59
N SER A 103 13.54 1.02 -2.54
CA SER A 103 14.94 0.60 -2.48
C SER A 103 15.91 1.80 -2.43
N ASN A 104 15.60 2.91 -3.11
CA ASN A 104 16.42 4.13 -3.09
C ASN A 104 15.63 5.41 -2.75
N ARG A 105 16.33 6.38 -2.13
CA ARG A 105 15.80 7.73 -1.85
C ARG A 105 15.39 8.48 -3.12
N GLN A 106 16.11 8.29 -4.23
CA GLN A 106 15.81 8.97 -5.49
C GLN A 106 14.49 8.49 -6.10
N GLU A 107 14.22 7.19 -6.02
CA GLU A 107 12.95 6.56 -6.45
C GLU A 107 11.81 7.10 -5.58
N ALA A 108 11.97 7.08 -4.25
CA ALA A 108 11.00 7.64 -3.31
C ALA A 108 10.66 9.11 -3.61
N ARG A 109 11.68 9.95 -3.85
CA ARG A 109 11.48 11.36 -4.19
C ARG A 109 10.82 11.57 -5.55
N THR A 110 11.03 10.66 -6.49
CA THR A 110 10.39 10.71 -7.82
C THR A 110 8.94 10.27 -7.70
N ALA A 111 8.68 9.14 -7.06
CA ALA A 111 7.35 8.66 -6.72
C ALA A 111 6.55 9.73 -5.97
N MET A 112 7.12 10.37 -4.96
CA MET A 112 6.45 11.47 -4.26
C MET A 112 6.06 12.61 -5.19
N ARG A 113 6.97 13.07 -6.08
CA ARG A 113 6.65 14.19 -6.99
C ARG A 113 5.56 13.84 -8.00
N HIS A 114 5.55 12.60 -8.49
CA HIS A 114 4.60 12.15 -9.50
C HIS A 114 3.25 11.69 -8.92
N LEU A 115 3.27 11.03 -7.77
CA LEU A 115 2.07 10.58 -7.07
C LEU A 115 1.41 11.71 -6.26
N ASN A 116 2.14 12.78 -5.91
CA ASN A 116 1.54 13.92 -5.24
C ASN A 116 0.50 14.58 -6.14
N ASN A 117 -0.74 14.63 -5.66
CA ASN A 117 -1.91 15.10 -6.40
C ASN A 117 -2.31 14.22 -7.59
N HIS A 118 -1.94 12.94 -7.57
CA HIS A 118 -2.39 11.96 -8.56
C HIS A 118 -3.81 11.44 -8.21
N GLU A 119 -4.55 10.94 -9.19
CA GLU A 119 -5.85 10.28 -9.00
C GLU A 119 -5.75 8.86 -9.56
N ILE A 120 -6.04 7.85 -8.74
CA ILE A 120 -5.87 6.41 -8.96
C ILE A 120 -7.23 5.86 -9.39
N ARG A 121 -8.29 6.35 -8.75
CA ARG A 121 -9.67 6.14 -9.19
C ARG A 121 -10.24 7.52 -9.52
N SER A 122 -10.52 7.76 -10.80
CA SER A 122 -11.20 8.97 -11.28
C SER A 122 -12.68 8.87 -10.92
N ASP A 123 -12.98 9.08 -9.65
CA ASP A 123 -14.35 9.06 -9.12
C ASP A 123 -14.72 10.49 -8.70
N PRO A 124 -15.83 11.06 -9.21
CA PRO A 124 -16.17 12.48 -9.00
C PRO A 124 -16.46 12.85 -7.54
N GLN A 125 -16.49 11.89 -6.60
CA GLN A 125 -16.60 12.12 -5.15
C GLN A 125 -15.27 12.03 -4.38
N HIS A 126 -14.15 11.69 -5.02
CA HIS A 126 -12.90 11.39 -4.33
C HIS A 126 -11.78 12.41 -4.63
N GLU A 127 -11.17 12.95 -3.57
CA GLU A 127 -10.07 13.92 -3.64
C GLU A 127 -8.74 13.26 -4.04
N ALA A 128 -7.93 13.96 -4.85
CA ALA A 128 -6.59 13.53 -5.29
C ALA A 128 -5.63 13.16 -4.14
N PHE A 129 -4.73 12.20 -4.36
CA PHE A 129 -3.75 11.74 -3.36
C PHE A 129 -2.87 12.88 -2.86
N TYR A 130 -2.57 12.85 -1.57
CA TYR A 130 -1.56 13.73 -1.00
C TYR A 130 -0.34 12.90 -0.61
N ASN A 131 0.82 13.23 -1.18
CA ASN A 131 2.08 12.58 -0.85
C ASN A 131 3.01 13.57 -0.16
N HIS A 132 3.63 13.16 0.95
CA HIS A 132 4.54 14.00 1.71
C HIS A 132 5.74 13.19 2.22
N GLU A 133 6.89 13.85 2.33
CA GLU A 133 8.13 13.26 2.86
C GLU A 133 7.95 12.90 4.32
N VAL A 134 8.13 11.63 4.70
CA VAL A 134 8.10 11.24 6.12
C VAL A 134 9.28 11.93 6.81
N ARG A 135 9.00 13.02 7.52
CA ARG A 135 10.03 13.73 8.26
C ARG A 135 10.54 12.82 9.38
N PRO A 136 11.87 12.66 9.54
CA PRO A 136 12.39 11.93 10.67
C PRO A 136 11.94 12.64 11.95
N SER A 137 11.32 11.89 12.86
CA SER A 137 11.06 12.36 14.22
C SER A 137 12.40 12.82 14.80
N THR A 138 12.50 14.11 15.13
CA THR A 138 13.66 14.71 15.81
C THR A 138 13.87 14.07 17.17
#